data_AF-A0A1G0X6P8-F1
#
_entry.id   AF-A0A1G0X6P8-F1
#
_cell.length_a   1.000
_cell.length_b   1.000
_cell.length_c   1.000
_cell.angle_alpha   90.00
_cell.angle_beta   90.00
_cell.angle_gamma   90.00
#
_symmetry.space_group_name_H-M   'P 1'
#
loop_
_entity.id
_entity.type
_entity.pdbx_description
1 polymer ?
#
loop_
_entity_poly.entity_id
_entity_poly.type
_entity_poly.pdbx_seq_one_letter_code
_entity_poly.pdbx_strand_id
1 'polypeptide(L)'
;MSRISKSSFLILILILISTPGCLVFNKISYELILNEDKSGTATLCITDIRSDATDSEAFRQDTSALFSLMLKGDEFIGEMKNEGRFITSRKLILSGDNLDAEVKFDFSYIAGIENIVYEDGFYFLTMELADSIVSTNGEIIKSKTYKRILWDDKQKVLRFSMFSAETDAYRKLSSYYKKQE
;
A
#
# COMPACT_ATOMS: atom_id res chain seq x y z
N MET A 1 -31.18 -24.25 -40.03
CA MET A 1 -30.02 -24.97 -40.61
C MET A 1 -28.98 -23.92 -40.96
N SER A 2 -28.06 -23.57 -40.05
CA SER A 2 -26.75 -24.21 -39.84
C SER A 2 -25.88 -24.24 -41.10
N ARG A 3 -24.84 -23.40 -41.15
CA ARG A 3 -23.42 -23.81 -41.16
C ARG A 3 -22.54 -22.64 -41.60
N ILE A 4 -21.90 -21.97 -40.63
CA ILE A 4 -20.56 -21.42 -40.85
C ILE A 4 -19.63 -22.23 -39.97
N SER A 5 -18.95 -23.18 -40.58
CA SER A 5 -17.78 -23.83 -40.01
C SER A 5 -16.56 -23.03 -40.44
N LYS A 6 -15.70 -22.68 -39.49
CA LYS A 6 -14.32 -23.20 -39.39
C LYS A 6 -13.67 -22.54 -38.19
N SER A 7 -13.34 -23.39 -37.22
CA SER A 7 -12.51 -23.09 -36.07
C SER A 7 -11.23 -22.37 -36.49
N SER A 8 -11.02 -21.21 -35.89
CA SER A 8 -9.69 -20.74 -35.50
C SER A 8 -9.82 -20.22 -34.08
N PHE A 9 -10.02 -21.15 -33.14
CA PHE A 9 -9.79 -20.91 -31.72
C PHE A 9 -8.26 -20.80 -31.58
N LEU A 10 -7.73 -19.60 -31.84
CA LEU A 10 -6.33 -19.30 -31.60
C LEU A 10 -6.19 -19.24 -30.08
N ILE A 11 -5.80 -20.37 -29.52
CA ILE A 11 -5.60 -20.59 -28.10
C ILE A 11 -4.63 -19.53 -27.58
N LEU A 12 -5.20 -18.68 -26.74
CA LEU A 12 -4.56 -17.85 -25.73
C LEU A 12 -3.56 -18.71 -24.93
N ILE A 13 -2.29 -18.65 -25.30
CA ILE A 13 -1.17 -19.00 -24.42
C ILE A 13 -0.36 -17.71 -24.25
N LEU A 14 -0.91 -16.78 -23.47
CA LEU A 14 -0.07 -15.90 -22.68
C LEU A 14 0.31 -16.77 -21.47
N ILE A 15 1.51 -17.33 -21.51
CA ILE A 15 2.13 -17.91 -20.32
C ILE A 15 2.33 -16.71 -19.38
N LEU A 16 1.34 -16.47 -18.50
CA LEU A 16 1.56 -15.72 -17.27
C LEU A 16 2.48 -16.59 -16.44
N ILE A 17 3.78 -16.42 -16.68
CA ILE A 17 4.80 -16.89 -15.76
C ILE A 17 4.48 -16.15 -14.47
N SER A 18 3.90 -16.86 -13.50
CA SER A 18 3.77 -16.40 -12.13
C SER A 18 5.20 -16.21 -11.62
N THR A 19 5.77 -15.01 -11.80
CA THR A 19 7.06 -14.70 -11.20
C THR A 19 6.84 -14.63 -9.69
N PRO A 20 7.51 -15.49 -8.90
CA PRO A 20 7.45 -15.39 -7.45
C PRO A 20 8.31 -14.20 -7.04
N GLY A 21 7.68 -13.06 -6.80
CA GLY A 21 8.33 -11.86 -6.28
C GLY A 21 7.31 -10.75 -6.06
N CYS A 22 7.25 -10.26 -4.84
CA CYS A 22 6.49 -9.11 -4.41
C CYS A 22 7.31 -8.35 -3.36
N LEU A 23 7.15 -7.03 -3.39
CA LEU A 23 7.59 -6.19 -2.27
C LEU A 23 6.68 -6.48 -1.08
N VAL A 24 7.31 -6.82 0.04
CA VAL A 24 6.67 -7.14 1.31
C VAL A 24 7.22 -6.21 2.39
N PHE A 25 6.40 -5.85 3.36
CA PHE A 25 6.79 -4.94 4.42
C PHE A 25 6.21 -5.35 5.77
N ASN A 26 6.89 -4.94 6.84
CA ASN A 26 6.53 -5.36 8.18
C ASN A 26 5.30 -4.60 8.68
N LYS A 27 5.33 -3.28 8.52
CA LYS A 27 4.37 -2.37 9.14
C LYS A 27 4.07 -1.21 8.22
N ILE A 28 2.82 -0.75 8.27
CA ILE A 28 2.36 0.44 7.59
C ILE A 28 1.71 1.37 8.61
N SER A 29 1.98 2.68 8.50
CA SER A 29 1.47 3.69 9.42
C SER A 29 0.93 4.87 8.64
N TYR A 30 -0.24 5.36 9.03
CA TYR A 30 -0.89 6.53 8.45
C TYR A 30 -1.06 7.61 9.52
N GLU A 31 -0.75 8.83 9.12
CA GLU A 31 -1.21 10.05 9.77
C GLU A 31 -1.96 10.87 8.73
N LEU A 32 -3.26 11.04 8.93
CA LEU A 32 -4.15 11.78 8.04
C LEU A 32 -4.56 13.07 8.73
N ILE A 33 -4.37 14.21 8.08
CA ILE A 33 -4.81 15.53 8.57
C ILE A 33 -5.97 15.97 7.67
N LEU A 34 -7.15 16.11 8.28
CA LEU A 34 -8.42 16.34 7.59
C LEU A 34 -8.77 17.83 7.49
N ASN A 35 -9.22 18.23 6.30
CA ASN A 35 -9.88 19.51 6.04
C ASN A 35 -11.38 19.41 6.37
N GLU A 36 -12.08 20.55 6.34
CA GLU A 36 -13.53 20.60 6.62
C GLU A 36 -14.38 19.84 5.58
N ASP A 37 -13.95 19.83 4.33
CA ASP A 37 -14.58 19.12 3.22
C ASP A 37 -14.20 17.62 3.16
N LYS A 38 -13.48 17.11 4.17
CA LYS A 38 -13.01 15.72 4.28
C LYS A 38 -11.94 15.33 3.25
N SER A 39 -11.40 16.30 2.51
CA SER A 39 -10.09 16.19 1.87
C SER A 39 -8.98 16.28 2.93
N GLY A 40 -7.72 16.19 2.53
CA GLY A 40 -6.65 16.36 3.49
C GLY A 40 -5.26 16.04 2.96
N THR A 41 -4.35 15.89 3.90
CA THR A 41 -2.97 15.45 3.66
C THR A 41 -2.70 14.17 4.42
N ALA A 42 -1.89 13.30 3.84
CA ALA A 42 -1.49 12.04 4.44
C ALA A 42 0.02 11.94 4.50
N THR A 43 0.53 11.44 5.63
CA THR A 43 1.88 10.89 5.73
C THR A 43 1.75 9.39 5.93
N LEU A 44 2.31 8.63 4.99
CA LEU A 44 2.39 7.18 4.99
C LEU A 44 3.82 6.76 5.28
N CYS A 45 4.01 5.91 6.29
CA CYS A 45 5.29 5.31 6.60
C CYS A 45 5.20 3.79 6.45
N ILE A 46 6.06 3.22 5.60
CA ILE A 46 6.23 1.77 5.42
C ILE A 46 7.55 1.37 6.05
N THR A 47 7.55 0.33 6.87
CA THR A 47 8.74 -0.13 7.61
C THR A 47 9.19 -1.49 7.12
N ASP A 48 10.51 -1.65 6.99
CA ASP A 48 11.20 -2.89 6.64
C ASP A 48 10.70 -3.52 5.33
N ILE A 49 10.89 -2.79 4.23
CA ILE A 49 10.58 -3.23 2.87
C ILE A 49 11.62 -4.27 2.43
N ARG A 50 11.13 -5.43 2.02
CA ARG A 50 11.91 -6.58 1.56
C ARG A 50 11.30 -7.16 0.29
N SER A 51 12.02 -8.10 -0.32
CA SER A 51 11.54 -8.87 -1.47
C SER A 51 11.41 -10.34 -1.07
N ASP A 52 10.24 -10.92 -1.32
CA ASP A 52 10.00 -12.36 -1.14
C ASP A 52 10.46 -13.21 -2.34
N ALA A 53 11.07 -12.57 -3.34
CA ALA A 53 11.45 -13.21 -4.58
C ALA A 53 12.42 -14.39 -4.36
N THR A 54 12.05 -15.54 -4.91
CA THR A 54 12.80 -16.80 -4.76
C THR A 54 13.91 -16.98 -5.79
N ASP A 55 13.90 -16.18 -6.87
CA ASP A 55 14.91 -16.22 -7.93
C ASP A 55 15.46 -14.83 -8.27
N SER A 56 16.51 -14.79 -9.10
CA SER A 56 17.21 -13.55 -9.45
C SER A 56 16.41 -12.63 -10.36
N GLU A 57 15.54 -13.17 -11.22
CA GLU A 57 14.76 -12.37 -12.15
C GLU A 57 13.64 -11.66 -11.42
N ALA A 58 12.88 -12.38 -10.60
CA ALA A 58 11.85 -11.79 -9.78
C ALA A 58 12.43 -10.77 -8.78
N PHE A 59 13.59 -11.07 -8.19
CA PHE A 59 14.27 -10.11 -7.32
C PHE A 59 14.70 -8.84 -8.07
N ARG A 60 15.15 -8.98 -9.33
CA ARG A 60 15.46 -7.84 -10.20
C ARG A 60 14.20 -7.01 -10.49
N GLN A 61 13.06 -7.66 -10.72
CA GLN A 61 11.77 -7.00 -10.93
C GLN A 61 11.34 -6.21 -9.69
N ASP A 62 11.42 -6.80 -8.50
CA ASP A 62 11.09 -6.12 -7.23
C ASP A 62 11.98 -4.90 -6.99
N THR A 63 13.30 -5.04 -7.22
CA THR A 63 14.22 -3.91 -7.08
C THR A 63 13.90 -2.80 -8.10
N SER A 64 13.56 -3.15 -9.34
CA SER A 64 13.17 -2.17 -10.36
C SER A 64 11.83 -1.50 -10.01
N ALA A 65 10.86 -2.27 -9.52
CA ALA A 65 9.58 -1.74 -9.05
C ALA A 65 9.78 -0.72 -7.94
N LEU A 66 10.60 -1.02 -6.92
CA LEU A 66 10.85 -0.10 -5.82
C LEU A 66 11.67 1.14 -6.26
N PHE A 67 12.85 0.92 -6.83
CA PHE A 67 13.83 2.01 -7.03
C PHE A 67 13.59 2.83 -8.30
N SER A 68 13.05 2.22 -9.36
CA SER A 68 12.84 2.89 -10.65
C SER A 68 11.40 3.38 -10.79
N LEU A 69 10.41 2.52 -10.54
CA LEU A 69 9.00 2.88 -10.73
C LEU A 69 8.46 3.68 -9.54
N MET A 70 8.41 3.07 -8.35
CA MET A 70 7.77 3.66 -7.17
C MET A 70 8.52 4.87 -6.61
N LEU A 71 9.86 4.84 -6.58
CA LEU A 71 10.67 5.94 -6.05
C LEU A 71 10.88 7.10 -7.05
N LYS A 72 11.00 6.81 -8.35
CA LYS A 72 11.44 7.80 -9.36
C LYS A 72 10.47 7.98 -10.53
N GLY A 73 9.62 7.00 -10.84
CA GLY A 73 8.78 7.00 -12.03
C GLY A 73 7.58 7.93 -11.92
N ASP A 74 7.29 8.66 -13.00
CA ASP A 74 6.09 9.50 -13.13
C ASP A 74 4.84 8.68 -13.39
N GLU A 75 4.99 7.48 -13.97
CA GLU A 75 3.90 6.52 -14.16
C GLU A 75 3.21 6.20 -12.82
N PHE A 76 3.99 5.87 -11.79
CA PHE A 76 3.49 5.66 -10.44
C PHE A 76 2.75 6.90 -9.89
N ILE A 77 3.25 8.11 -10.14
CA ILE A 77 2.55 9.34 -9.71
C ILE A 77 1.20 9.45 -10.44
N GLY A 78 1.15 9.11 -11.72
CA GLY A 78 -0.08 9.08 -12.52
C GLY A 78 -1.10 8.07 -12.00
N GLU A 79 -0.66 6.85 -11.67
CA GLU A 79 -1.49 5.81 -11.07
C GLU A 79 -2.08 6.26 -9.73
N MET A 80 -1.25 6.75 -8.81
CA MET A 80 -1.70 7.27 -7.52
C MET A 80 -2.68 8.43 -7.66
N LYS A 81 -2.46 9.31 -8.65
CA LYS A 81 -3.38 10.42 -8.95
C LYS A 81 -4.75 9.91 -9.41
N ASN A 82 -4.80 8.84 -10.20
CA ASN A 82 -6.07 8.22 -10.64
C ASN A 82 -6.85 7.62 -9.45
N GLU A 83 -6.14 7.22 -8.39
CA GLU A 83 -6.72 6.80 -7.11
C GLU A 83 -7.09 7.97 -6.17
N GLY A 84 -6.92 9.21 -6.63
CA GLY A 84 -7.19 10.42 -5.85
C GLY A 84 -6.11 10.75 -4.81
N ARG A 85 -4.90 10.19 -4.95
CA ARG A 85 -3.73 10.42 -4.09
C ARG A 85 -2.67 11.22 -4.85
N PHE A 86 -2.52 12.49 -4.51
CA PHE A 86 -1.62 13.43 -5.18
C PHE A 86 -0.28 13.45 -4.45
N ILE A 87 0.67 12.62 -4.90
CA ILE A 87 1.98 12.48 -4.26
C ILE A 87 2.74 13.82 -4.28
N THR A 88 3.08 14.34 -3.10
CA THR A 88 3.89 15.55 -2.92
C THR A 88 5.32 15.24 -2.51
N SER A 89 5.55 14.09 -1.88
CA SER A 89 6.89 13.62 -1.53
C SER A 89 6.94 12.09 -1.45
N ARG A 90 8.07 11.51 -1.84
CA ARG A 90 8.40 10.09 -1.65
C ARG A 90 9.89 9.97 -1.39
N LYS A 91 10.27 9.21 -0.37
CA LYS A 91 11.67 8.93 -0.07
C LYS A 91 11.82 7.56 0.57
N LEU A 92 12.98 6.95 0.35
CA LEU A 92 13.43 5.79 1.10
C LEU A 92 14.37 6.24 2.23
N ILE A 93 14.35 5.50 3.33
CA ILE A 93 15.13 5.80 4.52
C ILE A 93 15.87 4.52 4.93
N LEU A 94 17.19 4.61 5.11
CA LEU A 94 17.98 3.54 5.69
C LEU A 94 17.96 3.63 7.22
N SER A 95 17.31 2.65 7.85
CA SER A 95 17.21 2.52 9.31
C SER A 95 18.04 1.31 9.75
N GLY A 96 19.36 1.50 9.89
CA GLY A 96 20.30 0.40 10.08
C GLY A 96 20.36 -0.48 8.82
N ASP A 97 19.91 -1.73 8.95
CA ASP A 97 19.83 -2.67 7.83
C ASP A 97 18.47 -2.67 7.12
N ASN A 98 17.48 -1.97 7.65
CA ASN A 98 16.13 -1.96 7.10
C ASN A 98 15.98 -0.82 6.10
N LEU A 99 15.13 -1.04 5.10
CA LEU A 99 14.77 -0.03 4.12
C LEU A 99 13.32 0.37 4.38
N ASP A 100 13.11 1.60 4.83
CA ASP A 100 11.80 2.16 5.11
C ASP A 100 11.41 3.13 3.98
N ALA A 101 10.13 3.48 3.90
CA ALA A 101 9.63 4.53 3.01
C ALA A 101 8.77 5.53 3.77
N GLU A 102 8.86 6.79 3.37
CA GLU A 102 7.92 7.84 3.74
C GLU A 102 7.33 8.42 2.45
N VAL A 103 6.01 8.45 2.37
CA VAL A 103 5.26 9.05 1.28
C VAL A 103 4.32 10.10 1.85
N LYS A 104 4.35 11.30 1.27
CA LYS A 104 3.40 12.37 1.56
C LYS A 104 2.55 12.64 0.34
N PHE A 105 1.27 12.83 0.57
CA PHE A 105 0.34 13.10 -0.52
C PHE A 105 -0.89 13.85 -0.02
N ASP A 106 -1.50 14.61 -0.92
CA ASP A 106 -2.82 15.19 -0.71
C ASP A 106 -3.87 14.21 -1.21
N PHE A 107 -5.07 14.25 -0.64
CA PHE A 107 -6.20 13.46 -1.12
C PHE A 107 -7.48 14.27 -1.15
N SER A 108 -8.32 14.02 -2.16
CA SER A 108 -9.59 14.73 -2.32
C SER A 108 -10.72 14.16 -1.45
N TYR A 109 -10.69 12.86 -1.17
CA TYR A 109 -11.74 12.18 -0.41
C TYR A 109 -11.13 11.12 0.50
N ILE A 110 -11.53 11.13 1.77
CA ILE A 110 -11.04 10.16 2.78
C ILE A 110 -11.29 8.69 2.39
N ALA A 111 -12.34 8.42 1.59
CA ALA A 111 -12.64 7.08 1.08
C ALA A 111 -11.55 6.51 0.18
N GLY A 112 -10.72 7.36 -0.46
CA GLY A 112 -9.55 6.92 -1.22
C GLY A 112 -8.40 6.40 -0.34
N ILE A 113 -8.52 6.51 0.98
CA ILE A 113 -7.50 6.08 1.95
C ILE A 113 -7.99 4.83 2.65
N GLU A 114 -7.45 3.67 2.27
CA GLU A 114 -7.78 2.37 2.90
C GLU A 114 -9.29 2.08 3.03
N ASN A 115 -10.12 2.69 2.17
CA ASN A 115 -11.58 2.64 2.26
C ASN A 115 -12.14 3.14 3.62
N ILE A 116 -11.53 4.17 4.22
CA ILE A 116 -12.08 4.83 5.40
C ILE A 116 -13.44 5.46 5.04
N VAL A 117 -14.48 5.05 5.75
CA VAL A 117 -15.85 5.52 5.55
C VAL A 117 -16.17 6.64 6.53
N TYR A 118 -16.95 7.63 6.08
CA TYR A 118 -17.58 8.62 6.96
C TYR A 118 -19.09 8.40 6.98
N GLU A 119 -19.65 8.13 8.16
CA GLU A 119 -21.09 7.90 8.36
C GLU A 119 -21.48 8.34 9.78
N ASP A 120 -22.67 8.93 9.94
CA ASP A 120 -23.26 9.27 11.24
C ASP A 120 -22.36 10.04 12.22
N GLY A 121 -21.49 10.92 11.70
CA GLY A 121 -20.58 11.74 12.53
C GLY A 121 -19.29 11.02 12.93
N PHE A 122 -18.97 9.90 12.29
CA PHE A 122 -17.76 9.14 12.55
C PHE A 122 -17.01 8.78 11.27
N TYR A 123 -15.68 8.76 11.37
CA TYR A 123 -14.82 8.05 10.43
C TYR A 123 -14.58 6.63 10.95
N PHE A 124 -14.62 5.62 10.08
CA PHE A 124 -14.22 4.28 10.47
C PHE A 124 -13.49 3.52 9.37
N LEU A 125 -12.54 2.69 9.83
CA LEU A 125 -11.85 1.69 9.03
C LEU A 125 -12.30 0.31 9.49
N THR A 126 -12.96 -0.45 8.61
CA THR A 126 -13.34 -1.85 8.89
C THR A 126 -12.25 -2.78 8.40
N MET A 127 -11.91 -3.78 9.21
CA MET A 127 -10.87 -4.74 8.92
C MET A 127 -11.22 -6.13 9.48
N GLU A 128 -10.52 -7.15 9.01
CA GLU A 128 -10.72 -8.52 9.50
C GLU A 128 -10.24 -8.65 10.94
N LEU A 129 -10.71 -9.69 11.64
CA LEU A 129 -10.28 -9.94 13.01
C LEU A 129 -8.77 -10.27 13.08
N ALA A 130 -8.26 -10.94 12.04
CA ALA A 130 -6.88 -11.42 11.93
C ALA A 130 -5.85 -10.31 11.66
N ASP A 131 -6.26 -9.22 11.01
CA ASP A 131 -5.40 -8.06 10.80
C ASP A 131 -4.83 -7.57 12.13
N SER A 132 -3.64 -6.98 12.17
CA SER A 132 -3.03 -6.60 13.45
C SER A 132 -2.87 -5.08 13.56
N ILE A 133 -3.72 -4.45 14.37
CA ILE A 133 -3.59 -3.02 14.72
C ILE A 133 -2.48 -2.90 15.75
N VAL A 134 -1.45 -2.14 15.41
CA VAL A 134 -0.32 -1.84 16.29
C VAL A 134 -0.64 -0.65 17.18
N SER A 135 -1.19 0.42 16.60
CA SER A 135 -1.58 1.62 17.34
C SER A 135 -2.69 2.38 16.62
N THR A 136 -3.50 3.13 17.37
CA THR A 136 -4.39 4.13 16.81
C THR A 136 -4.77 5.17 17.87
N ASN A 137 -5.16 6.38 17.44
CA ASN A 137 -5.82 7.38 18.29
C ASN A 137 -7.36 7.33 18.22
N GLY A 138 -7.92 6.35 17.50
CA GLY A 138 -9.34 6.04 17.49
C GLY A 138 -9.71 4.98 18.52
N GLU A 139 -11.00 4.68 18.61
CA GLU A 139 -11.53 3.59 19.42
C GLU A 139 -11.61 2.30 18.61
N ILE A 140 -11.17 1.17 19.18
CA ILE A 140 -11.27 -0.13 18.52
C ILE A 140 -12.54 -0.84 18.98
N ILE A 141 -13.46 -1.05 18.05
CA ILE A 141 -14.70 -1.81 18.29
C ILE A 141 -14.57 -3.17 17.62
N LYS A 142 -14.76 -4.24 18.39
CA LYS A 142 -14.70 -5.62 17.88
C LYS A 142 -16.10 -6.22 17.80
N SER A 143 -16.44 -6.79 16.66
CA SER A 143 -17.63 -7.62 16.47
C SER A 143 -17.23 -9.10 16.47
N LYS A 144 -18.18 -9.98 16.13
CA LYS A 144 -17.92 -11.42 15.96
C LYS A 144 -17.16 -11.74 14.67
N THR A 145 -17.19 -10.86 13.66
CA THR A 145 -16.68 -11.15 12.31
C THR A 145 -15.71 -10.10 11.78
N TYR A 146 -15.64 -8.93 12.41
CA TYR A 146 -14.76 -7.84 11.99
C TYR A 146 -14.36 -7.00 13.20
N LYS A 147 -13.43 -6.09 13.00
CA LYS A 147 -13.20 -4.98 13.91
C LYS A 147 -13.14 -3.66 13.14
N ARG A 148 -13.37 -2.57 13.87
CA ARG A 148 -13.30 -1.21 13.35
C ARG A 148 -12.39 -0.38 14.20
N ILE A 149 -11.64 0.51 13.55
CA ILE A 149 -11.14 1.72 14.20
C ILE A 149 -12.20 2.81 13.95
N LEU A 150 -12.62 3.51 14.99
CA LEU A 150 -13.61 4.57 14.95
C LEU A 150 -13.00 5.89 15.42
N TRP A 151 -13.26 6.98 14.70
CA TRP A 151 -12.87 8.33 15.09
C TRP A 151 -14.08 9.26 14.99
N ASP A 152 -14.28 10.12 15.99
CA ASP A 152 -15.30 11.17 15.99
C ASP A 152 -14.98 12.26 14.94
N ASP A 153 -15.99 12.88 14.34
CA ASP A 153 -15.84 13.89 13.28
C ASP A 153 -15.08 15.16 13.71
N LYS A 154 -14.95 15.40 15.02
CA LYS A 154 -14.13 16.50 15.56
C LYS A 154 -12.65 16.19 15.51
N GLN A 155 -12.26 14.92 15.34
CA GLN A 155 -10.84 14.56 15.20
C GLN A 155 -10.32 15.01 13.83
N LYS A 156 -9.46 16.02 13.84
CA LYS A 156 -8.77 16.50 12.62
C LYS A 156 -7.58 15.66 12.20
N VAL A 157 -7.08 14.80 13.09
CA VAL A 157 -5.93 13.94 12.80
C VAL A 157 -6.30 12.49 13.07
N LEU A 158 -6.29 11.64 12.05
CA LEU A 158 -6.51 10.20 12.17
C LEU A 158 -5.16 9.49 12.10
N ARG A 159 -4.83 8.71 13.14
CA ARG A 159 -3.59 7.93 13.20
C ARG A 159 -3.91 6.47 13.39
N PHE A 160 -3.30 5.63 12.57
CA PHE A 160 -3.28 4.20 12.81
C PHE A 160 -2.02 3.56 12.23
N SER A 161 -1.61 2.44 12.81
CA SER A 161 -0.57 1.59 12.25
C SER A 161 -0.96 0.14 12.38
N MET A 162 -0.54 -0.66 11.40
CA MET A 162 -0.89 -2.07 11.28
C MET A 162 0.33 -2.88 10.86
N PHE A 163 0.44 -4.11 11.36
CA PHE A 163 1.36 -5.08 10.77
C PHE A 163 0.78 -5.59 9.45
N SER A 164 1.66 -5.81 8.48
CA SER A 164 1.30 -6.39 7.18
C SER A 164 1.78 -7.82 7.07
N ALA A 165 3.11 -8.05 7.09
CA ALA A 165 3.68 -9.39 7.03
C ALA A 165 4.89 -9.54 7.98
N GLU A 166 5.18 -10.76 8.39
CA GLU A 166 6.49 -11.07 8.97
C GLU A 166 7.55 -11.06 7.87
N THR A 167 8.55 -10.19 8.00
CA THR A 167 9.52 -9.93 6.93
C THR A 167 10.85 -10.64 7.13
N ASP A 168 11.11 -11.22 8.31
CA ASP A 168 12.45 -11.67 8.70
C ASP A 168 13.07 -12.73 7.79
N ALA A 169 12.24 -13.57 7.17
CA ALA A 169 12.67 -14.59 6.21
C ALA A 169 13.01 -14.05 4.82
N TYR A 170 12.64 -12.79 4.50
CA TYR A 170 12.73 -12.23 3.16
C TYR A 170 13.99 -11.39 2.94
N ARG A 171 14.32 -11.19 1.66
CA ARG A 171 15.59 -10.60 1.22
C ARG A 171 15.58 -9.08 1.46
N LYS A 172 16.59 -8.59 2.18
CA LYS A 172 16.78 -7.15 2.44
C LYS A 172 17.11 -6.40 1.15
N LEU A 173 16.56 -5.18 1.01
CA LEU A 173 16.79 -4.29 -0.14
C LEU A 173 17.76 -3.14 0.17
N SER A 174 18.13 -2.95 1.44
CA SER A 174 19.01 -1.87 1.92
C SER A 174 20.36 -1.80 1.23
N SER A 175 20.96 -2.95 0.88
CA SER A 175 22.23 -3.00 0.14
C SER A 175 22.13 -2.49 -1.30
N TYR A 176 20.93 -2.46 -1.88
CA TYR A 176 20.69 -1.96 -3.24
C TYR A 176 20.45 -0.46 -3.25
N TYR A 177 19.84 0.09 -2.21
CA TYR A 177 19.68 1.54 -2.06
C TYR A 177 21.02 2.27 -2.09
N LYS A 178 22.03 1.77 -1.35
CA LYS A 178 23.40 2.33 -1.34
C LYS A 178 24.10 2.32 -2.71
N LYS A 179 23.65 1.52 -3.67
CA LYS A 179 24.21 1.47 -5.02
C LYS A 179 23.55 2.45 -6.00
N GLN A 180 22.46 3.09 -5.58
CA GLN A 180 21.64 3.99 -6.39
C GLN A 180 21.88 5.48 -6.08
N GLU A 181 22.63 5.78 -5.02
CA GLU A 181 23.24 7.09 -4.74
C GLU A 181 24.56 7.24 -5.51
#